data_AF-A0A9W9IS87-F1
#
_entry.id   AF-A0A9W9IS87-F1
#
_cell.length_a   1.000
_cell.length_b   1.000
_cell.length_c   1.000
_cell.angle_alpha   90.00
_cell.angle_beta   90.00
_cell.angle_gamma   90.00
#
_symmetry.space_group_name_H-M   'P 1'
#
loop_
_entity.id
_entity.type
_entity.pdbx_description
1 polymer ?
#
loop_
_entity_poly.entity_id
_entity_poly.type
_entity_poly.pdbx_seq_one_letter_code
_entity_poly.pdbx_strand_id
1 'polypeptide(L)'
;MFRASPASDPPTGFVTGTRRITEDEPLLKHVEALPYDHGYAQSQWIVEAMLRRLMDRGFPIAIYRPGFITGHNKTGACNPDDFFSRLIDSCIEMGQYPLLPSQRKEFVPVD
;
A
#
# COMPACT_ATOMS: atom_id res chain seq x y z
N MET A 1 -7.15 11.30 7.84
CA MET A 1 -5.99 12.10 8.33
C MET A 1 -5.19 11.21 9.25
N PHE A 2 -4.02 10.71 8.84
CA PHE A 2 -3.31 9.67 9.60
C PHE A 2 -1.91 10.10 10.04
N ARG A 3 -1.58 9.69 11.26
CA ARG A 3 -0.35 9.95 12.00
C ARG A 3 0.42 8.63 12.04
N ALA A 4 1.59 8.53 11.40
CA ALA A 4 2.41 7.33 11.46
C ALA A 4 3.21 7.27 12.77
N SER A 5 3.56 6.05 13.16
CA SER A 5 4.38 5.72 14.33
C SER A 5 5.67 5.06 13.84
N PRO A 6 6.85 5.41 14.40
CA PRO A 6 8.19 5.11 13.86
C PRO A 6 8.58 3.64 13.63
N ALA A 7 7.73 2.67 13.97
CA ALA A 7 8.14 1.27 14.01
C ALA A 7 7.64 0.42 12.82
N SER A 8 6.73 0.94 11.98
CA SER A 8 6.24 0.30 10.73
C SER A 8 6.01 1.27 9.61
N ASP A 9 6.97 2.14 9.45
CA ASP A 9 6.89 2.95 8.28
C ASP A 9 7.18 2.05 7.06
N PRO A 10 6.33 2.08 6.00
CA PRO A 10 6.76 1.57 4.70
C PRO A 10 8.14 2.17 4.37
N PRO A 11 8.92 1.61 3.43
CA PRO A 11 10.27 2.08 3.13
C PRO A 11 10.39 3.61 3.14
N THR A 12 9.36 4.29 2.62
CA THR A 12 9.17 5.74 2.73
C THR A 12 9.38 6.32 4.12
N GLY A 13 8.61 5.96 5.14
CA GLY A 13 8.76 6.63 6.45
C GLY A 13 9.97 6.13 7.24
N PHE A 14 10.50 4.92 6.95
CA PHE A 14 11.75 4.45 7.55
C PHE A 14 12.95 5.24 7.00
N VAL A 15 13.01 5.42 5.68
CA VAL A 15 14.13 6.10 5.00
C VAL A 15 14.02 7.62 5.12
N THR A 16 12.85 8.19 4.88
CA THR A 16 12.66 9.65 4.81
C THR A 16 12.15 10.27 6.12
N GLY A 17 11.82 9.46 7.14
CA GLY A 17 11.18 9.93 8.37
C GLY A 17 9.74 10.40 8.19
N THR A 18 9.16 10.23 6.99
CA THR A 18 7.80 10.68 6.67
C THR A 18 6.76 9.99 7.55
N ARG A 19 5.99 10.79 8.29
CA ARG A 19 4.93 10.28 9.19
C ARG A 19 3.52 10.34 8.60
N ARG A 20 3.35 10.94 7.44
CA ARG A 20 2.05 11.08 6.80
C ARG A 20 2.26 11.22 5.31
N ILE A 21 1.52 10.41 4.57
CA ILE A 21 1.45 10.48 3.11
C ILE A 21 0.00 10.78 2.76
N THR A 22 -0.23 11.75 1.87
CA THR A 22 -1.56 12.01 1.31
C THR A 22 -1.68 11.42 -0.09
N GLU A 23 -2.90 11.08 -0.51
CA GLU A 23 -3.14 10.49 -1.83
C GLU A 23 -2.62 11.38 -2.97
N ASP A 24 -2.80 12.70 -2.87
CA ASP A 24 -2.38 13.67 -3.88
C ASP A 24 -0.88 14.03 -3.83
N GLU A 25 -0.11 13.39 -2.94
CA GLU A 25 1.28 13.77 -2.68
C GLU A 25 2.20 13.45 -3.88
N PRO A 26 3.16 14.34 -4.23
CA PRO A 26 4.07 14.12 -5.35
C PRO A 26 4.99 12.91 -5.16
N LEU A 27 5.15 12.14 -6.24
CA LEU A 27 5.97 10.91 -6.26
C LEU A 27 7.44 11.12 -5.87
N LEU A 28 8.04 12.22 -6.30
CA LEU A 28 9.48 12.48 -6.14
C LEU A 28 9.90 12.62 -4.67
N LYS A 29 8.99 13.00 -3.78
CA LYS A 29 9.29 13.17 -2.35
C LYS A 29 9.73 11.87 -1.67
N HIS A 30 9.39 10.72 -2.26
CA HIS A 30 9.61 9.40 -1.66
C HIS A 30 10.55 8.51 -2.49
N VAL A 31 11.22 9.08 -3.50
CA VAL A 31 12.05 8.32 -4.45
C VAL A 31 13.23 7.61 -3.78
N GLU A 32 13.81 8.20 -2.72
CA GLU A 32 14.93 7.62 -1.98
C GLU A 32 14.57 6.29 -1.30
N ALA A 33 13.29 6.09 -0.99
CA ALA A 33 12.79 4.87 -0.37
C ALA A 33 12.45 3.77 -1.38
N LEU A 34 12.25 4.13 -2.65
CA LEU A 34 11.80 3.22 -3.70
C LEU A 34 12.73 2.01 -3.93
N PRO A 35 14.08 2.13 -3.82
CA PRO A 35 14.98 0.98 -3.95
C PRO A 35 14.81 -0.07 -2.83
N TYR A 36 14.25 0.32 -1.69
CA TYR A 36 14.02 -0.57 -0.55
C TYR A 36 12.61 -1.19 -0.55
N ASP A 37 11.83 -0.92 -1.59
CA ASP A 37 10.51 -1.52 -1.81
C ASP A 37 10.59 -2.68 -2.82
N HIS A 38 9.48 -3.39 -3.00
CA HIS A 38 9.38 -4.53 -3.90
C HIS A 38 9.14 -4.09 -5.36
N GLY A 39 9.47 -4.97 -6.32
CA GLY A 39 9.44 -4.64 -7.76
C GLY A 39 8.07 -4.21 -8.30
N TYR A 40 6.97 -4.65 -7.67
CA TYR A 40 5.63 -4.18 -8.01
C TYR A 40 5.46 -2.69 -7.68
N ALA A 41 5.84 -2.25 -6.47
CA ALA A 41 5.79 -0.84 -6.10
C ALA A 41 6.64 0.04 -7.02
N GLN A 42 7.83 -0.43 -7.40
CA GLN A 42 8.71 0.25 -8.37
C GLN A 42 8.05 0.40 -9.74
N SER A 43 7.37 -0.65 -10.21
CA SER A 43 6.66 -0.63 -11.49
C SER A 43 5.46 0.33 -11.46
N GLN A 44 4.66 0.30 -10.39
CA GLN A 44 3.52 1.21 -10.23
C GLN A 44 3.98 2.68 -10.11
N TRP A 45 5.12 2.94 -9.45
CA TRP A 45 5.70 4.28 -9.39
C TRP A 45 6.02 4.84 -10.78
N ILE A 46 6.61 4.03 -11.66
CA ILE A 46 6.92 4.41 -13.04
C ILE A 46 5.63 4.64 -13.86
N VAL A 47 4.64 3.75 -13.73
CA VAL A 47 3.33 3.91 -14.38
C VAL A 47 2.68 5.22 -13.97
N GLU A 48 2.66 5.53 -12.67
CA GLU A 48 2.08 6.76 -12.17
C GLU A 48 2.83 8.00 -12.69
N ALA A 49 4.17 7.96 -12.71
CA ALA A 49 4.99 9.03 -13.27
C ALA A 49 4.70 9.28 -14.76
N MET A 50 4.44 8.22 -15.54
CA MET A 50 4.03 8.33 -16.94
C MET A 50 2.63 8.95 -17.08
N LEU A 51 1.67 8.48 -16.29
CA LEU A 51 0.29 8.99 -16.30
C LEU A 51 0.23 10.47 -15.93
N ARG A 52 1.00 10.91 -14.94
CA ARG A 52 1.09 12.33 -14.56
C ARG A 52 1.60 13.21 -15.71
N ARG A 53 2.59 12.74 -16.49
CA ARG A 53 3.05 13.48 -17.69
C ARG A 53 1.97 13.59 -18.76
N LEU A 54 1.04 12.64 -18.84
CA LEU A 54 -0.12 12.74 -19.72
C LEU A 54 -1.16 13.71 -19.13
N MET A 55 -1.40 13.69 -17.82
CA MET A 55 -2.26 14.68 -17.15
C MET A 55 -1.77 16.11 -17.38
N ASP A 56 -0.46 16.35 -17.30
CA ASP A 56 0.16 17.66 -17.59
C ASP A 56 -0.07 18.12 -19.03
N ARG A 57 -0.39 17.19 -19.95
CA ARG A 57 -0.75 17.46 -21.35
C ARG A 57 -2.26 17.60 -21.57
N GLY A 58 -3.05 17.64 -20.49
CA GLY A 58 -4.50 17.83 -20.54
C GLY A 58 -5.33 16.55 -20.72
N PHE A 59 -4.74 15.37 -20.56
CA PHE A 59 -5.50 14.11 -20.64
C PHE A 59 -6.35 13.92 -19.38
N PRO A 60 -7.64 13.54 -19.50
CA PRO A 60 -8.53 13.33 -18.37
C PRO A 60 -8.23 11.98 -17.70
N ILE A 61 -7.28 11.96 -16.78
CA ILE A 61 -6.85 10.77 -16.02
C ILE A 61 -7.09 11.02 -14.53
N ALA A 62 -7.59 10.00 -13.84
CA ALA A 62 -7.67 9.95 -12.38
C ALA A 62 -6.76 8.84 -11.87
N ILE A 63 -6.07 9.09 -10.75
CA ILE A 63 -5.15 8.15 -10.12
C ILE A 63 -5.66 7.89 -8.71
N TYR A 64 -5.88 6.61 -8.39
CA TYR A 64 -6.30 6.16 -7.07
C TYR A 64 -5.20 5.30 -6.44
N ARG A 65 -4.89 5.54 -5.16
CA ARG A 65 -3.83 4.83 -4.43
C ARG A 65 -4.39 4.03 -3.25
N PRO A 66 -5.16 2.96 -3.50
CA PRO A 66 -5.74 2.18 -2.41
C PRO A 66 -4.66 1.45 -1.59
N GLY A 67 -4.96 1.25 -0.31
CA GLY A 67 -4.21 0.35 0.58
C GLY A 67 -4.42 -1.13 0.22
N PHE A 68 -4.26 -2.04 1.19
CA PHE A 68 -4.52 -3.45 0.97
C PHE A 68 -6.02 -3.69 0.77
N ILE A 69 -6.41 -4.10 -0.43
CA ILE A 69 -7.80 -4.46 -0.72
C ILE A 69 -8.10 -5.83 -0.11
N THR A 70 -9.16 -5.89 0.68
CA THR A 70 -9.64 -7.11 1.34
C THR A 70 -10.97 -7.58 0.77
N GLY A 71 -11.47 -8.71 1.27
CA GLY A 71 -12.78 -9.24 0.88
C GLY A 71 -13.94 -8.28 1.12
N HIS A 72 -15.05 -8.60 0.47
CA HIS A 72 -16.31 -7.87 0.61
C HIS A 72 -16.82 -7.94 2.07
N ASN A 73 -17.18 -6.79 2.64
CA ASN A 73 -17.53 -6.64 4.06
C ASN A 73 -18.72 -7.51 4.55
N LYS A 74 -19.66 -7.87 3.65
CA LYS A 74 -20.88 -8.62 3.99
C LYS A 74 -20.78 -10.08 3.62
N THR A 75 -20.29 -10.38 2.43
CA THR A 75 -20.25 -11.76 1.91
C THR A 75 -18.95 -12.47 2.25
N GLY A 76 -17.89 -11.73 2.58
CA GLY A 76 -16.55 -12.27 2.78
C GLY A 76 -15.87 -12.71 1.48
N ALA A 77 -16.48 -12.46 0.31
CA ALA A 77 -15.90 -12.83 -0.98
C ALA A 77 -14.54 -12.13 -1.16
N CYS A 78 -13.47 -12.91 -1.29
CA CYS A 78 -12.11 -12.44 -1.47
C CYS A 78 -11.36 -13.30 -2.49
N ASN A 79 -10.19 -12.84 -2.94
CA ASN A 79 -9.27 -13.66 -3.70
C ASN A 79 -8.51 -14.60 -2.74
N PRO A 80 -8.70 -15.94 -2.81
CA PRO A 80 -8.02 -16.87 -1.93
C PRO A 80 -6.50 -16.92 -2.17
N ASP A 81 -6.04 -16.51 -3.35
CA ASP A 81 -4.62 -16.47 -3.70
C ASP A 81 -3.93 -15.15 -3.31
N ASP A 82 -4.67 -14.17 -2.76
CA ASP A 82 -4.05 -12.96 -2.24
C ASP A 82 -3.16 -13.25 -1.03
N PHE A 83 -2.10 -12.45 -0.86
CA PHE A 83 -1.16 -12.59 0.23
C PHE A 83 -1.86 -12.59 1.60
N PHE A 84 -2.82 -11.69 1.83
CA PHE A 84 -3.47 -11.57 3.13
C PHE A 84 -4.44 -12.73 3.40
N SER A 85 -5.15 -13.20 2.37
CA SER A 85 -6.00 -14.39 2.46
C SER A 85 -5.17 -15.62 2.85
N ARG A 86 -4.03 -15.84 2.18
CA ARG A 86 -3.09 -16.93 2.49
C ARG A 86 -2.49 -16.80 3.89
N LEU A 87 -2.15 -15.58 4.31
CA LEU A 87 -1.63 -15.32 5.66
C LEU A 87 -2.64 -15.76 6.72
N ILE A 88 -3.91 -15.38 6.57
CA ILE A 88 -4.98 -15.78 7.51
C ILE A 88 -5.15 -17.30 7.51
N ASP A 89 -5.24 -17.91 6.33
CA ASP A 89 -5.42 -19.36 6.17
C ASP A 89 -4.30 -20.14 6.87
N SER A 90 -3.04 -19.77 6.61
CA SER A 90 -1.88 -20.37 7.28
C SER A 90 -1.90 -20.15 8.80
N CYS A 91 -2.33 -18.98 9.29
CA CYS A 91 -2.46 -18.74 10.73
C CYS A 91 -3.50 -19.67 11.38
N ILE A 92 -4.60 -19.95 10.67
CA ILE A 92 -5.64 -20.88 11.12
C ILE A 92 -5.09 -22.30 11.13
N GLU A 93 -4.44 -22.75 10.05
CA GLU A 93 -3.84 -24.08 9.96
C GLU A 93 -2.79 -24.32 11.06
N MET A 94 -1.97 -23.32 11.35
CA MET A 94 -0.93 -23.39 12.39
C MET A 94 -1.46 -23.17 13.81
N GLY A 95 -2.66 -22.60 13.98
CA GLY A 95 -3.18 -22.16 15.28
C GLY A 95 -2.32 -21.08 15.94
N GLN A 96 -1.61 -20.27 15.15
CA GLN A 96 -0.66 -19.25 15.61
C GLN A 96 -0.78 -18.02 14.72
N TYR A 97 -0.44 -16.84 15.24
CA TYR A 97 -0.40 -15.59 14.47
C TYR A 97 0.79 -14.73 14.87
N PRO A 98 1.32 -13.90 13.96
CA PRO A 98 2.46 -13.05 14.27
C PRO A 98 2.03 -11.84 15.11
N LEU A 99 2.79 -11.56 16.18
CA LEU A 99 2.68 -10.32 16.93
C LEU A 99 3.51 -9.25 16.24
N LEU A 100 2.82 -8.32 15.57
CA LEU A 100 3.43 -7.23 14.80
C LEU A 100 3.06 -5.86 15.38
N PRO A 101 3.47 -5.54 16.63
CA PRO A 101 3.10 -4.27 17.30
C PRO A 101 3.64 -3.04 16.55
N SER A 102 4.72 -3.28 15.83
CA SER A 102 5.42 -2.36 14.96
C SER A 102 5.03 -2.60 13.51
N GLN A 103 3.85 -3.14 13.17
CA GLN A 103 3.32 -3.20 11.80
C GLN A 103 1.93 -2.58 11.69
N ARG A 104 1.78 -1.57 10.82
CA ARG A 104 0.49 -1.00 10.45
C ARG A 104 0.27 -1.15 8.95
N LYS A 105 -0.92 -1.61 8.59
CA LYS A 105 -1.41 -1.71 7.21
C LYS A 105 -2.80 -1.09 7.18
N GLU A 106 -3.08 -0.37 6.10
CA GLU A 106 -4.43 0.07 5.80
C GLU A 106 -5.12 -1.05 5.03
N PHE A 107 -6.29 -1.47 5.51
CA PHE A 107 -7.13 -2.46 4.86
C PHE A 107 -8.42 -1.78 4.40
N VAL A 108 -8.78 -2.03 3.15
CA VAL A 108 -9.95 -1.43 2.51
C VAL A 108 -10.78 -2.57 1.93
N PRO A 109 -12.03 -2.80 2.38
CA PRO A 109 -12.93 -3.74 1.71
C PRO A 109 -13.10 -3.36 0.24
N VAL A 110 -13.35 -4.35 -0.61
CA VAL A 110 -13.55 -4.10 -2.04
C VAL A 110 -14.85 -3.32 -2.36
N ASP A 111 -15.77 -3.21 -1.39
CA ASP A 111 -17.09 -2.57 -1.50
C ASP A 111 -17.28 -1.34 -0.59
#